data_AF-A0A6M5YQC8-F1
#
_entry.id   AF-A0A6M5YQC8-F1
#
_cell.length_a   1.000
_cell.length_b   1.000
_cell.length_c   1.000
_cell.angle_alpha   90.00
_cell.angle_beta   90.00
_cell.angle_gamma   90.00
#
_symmetry.space_group_name_H-M   'P 1'
#
loop_
_entity.id
_entity.type
_entity.pdbx_description
1 polymer ?
#
loop_
_entity_poly.entity_id
_entity_poly.type
_entity_poly.pdbx_seq_one_letter_code
_entity_poly.pdbx_strand_id
1 'polypeptide(L)'
;MRTIAFLLTACLTVSLAQADPPRPPDPALPVGKWSVEFANGVVEKVEIKKDGTASVSEPARTSDGKVTSVRGTYLFVCEDSRVERWTPVGKRMVVEHWASADQYPNGTPVRGIADVTD
;
A
#
# COMPACT_ATOMS: atom_id res chain seq x y z
N MET A 1 50.40 -19.91 48.77
CA MET A 1 49.37 -18.95 48.31
C MET A 1 49.38 -18.99 46.78
N ARG A 2 48.26 -19.37 46.15
CA ARG A 2 48.16 -19.55 44.68
C ARG A 2 47.42 -18.36 44.07
N THR A 3 48.10 -17.59 43.23
CA THR A 3 47.51 -16.52 42.42
C THR A 3 46.97 -17.14 41.13
N ILE A 4 45.66 -17.03 40.88
CA ILE A 4 45.02 -17.42 39.62
C ILE A 4 44.74 -16.13 38.86
N ALA A 5 45.41 -15.94 37.72
CA ALA A 5 45.15 -14.85 36.79
C ALA A 5 43.97 -15.26 35.88
N PHE A 6 42.88 -14.49 35.90
CA PHE A 6 41.77 -14.64 34.97
C PHE A 6 42.14 -13.97 33.63
N LEU A 7 42.24 -14.76 32.55
CA LEU A 7 42.23 -14.24 31.19
C LEU A 7 40.79 -13.86 30.83
N LEU A 8 40.51 -12.56 30.65
CA LEU A 8 39.33 -12.10 29.93
C LEU A 8 39.61 -12.14 28.42
N THR A 9 38.99 -13.07 27.71
CA THR A 9 38.90 -13.03 26.25
C THR A 9 37.66 -12.23 25.86
N ALA A 10 37.87 -11.00 25.38
CA ALA A 10 36.80 -10.20 24.79
C ALA A 10 36.52 -10.69 23.36
N CYS A 11 35.39 -11.36 23.14
CA CYS A 11 34.86 -11.63 21.81
C CYS A 11 34.26 -10.33 21.23
N LEU A 12 34.97 -9.68 20.31
CA LEU A 12 34.43 -8.62 19.47
C LEU A 12 33.44 -9.24 18.46
N THR A 13 32.13 -9.06 18.67
CA THR A 13 31.14 -9.36 17.63
C THR A 13 31.02 -8.14 16.71
N VAL A 14 31.66 -8.20 15.55
CA VAL A 14 31.38 -7.27 14.45
C VAL A 14 29.99 -7.62 13.92
N SER A 15 28.99 -6.81 14.25
CA SER A 15 27.66 -6.93 13.67
C SER A 15 27.75 -6.43 12.22
N LEU A 16 27.88 -7.36 11.27
CA LEU A 16 27.72 -7.04 9.85
C LEU A 16 26.25 -6.65 9.65
N ALA A 17 26.00 -5.35 9.53
CA ALA A 17 24.71 -4.84 9.05
C ALA A 17 24.48 -5.43 7.66
N GLN A 18 23.65 -6.47 7.59
CA GLN A 18 23.25 -7.09 6.35
C GLN A 18 22.43 -6.04 5.59
N ALA A 19 22.99 -5.48 4.52
CA ALA A 19 22.23 -4.58 3.66
C ALA A 19 21.02 -5.33 3.10
N ASP A 20 19.84 -4.71 3.16
CA ASP A 20 18.65 -5.29 2.56
C ASP A 20 18.94 -5.61 1.08
N PRO A 21 18.53 -6.79 0.58
CA PRO A 21 18.69 -7.10 -0.83
C PRO A 21 18.00 -6.03 -1.69
N PRO A 22 18.54 -5.72 -2.88
CA PRO A 22 17.96 -4.71 -3.76
C PRO A 22 16.49 -5.03 -4.04
N ARG A 23 15.62 -4.06 -3.75
CA ARG A 23 14.18 -4.20 -3.93
C ARG A 23 13.86 -4.36 -5.42
N PRO A 24 12.93 -5.26 -5.80
CA PRO A 24 12.37 -5.28 -7.14
C PRO A 24 11.82 -3.90 -7.53
N PRO A 25 11.86 -3.52 -8.82
CA PRO A 25 11.21 -2.30 -9.29
C PRO A 25 9.72 -2.34 -8.94
N ASP A 26 9.16 -1.18 -8.61
CA ASP A 26 7.73 -1.06 -8.33
C ASP A 26 6.92 -1.46 -9.58
N PRO A 27 5.79 -2.17 -9.43
CA PRO A 27 4.97 -2.56 -10.56
C PRO A 27 4.41 -1.35 -11.30
N ALA A 28 4.19 -1.51 -12.61
CA ALA A 28 3.51 -0.51 -13.43
C ALA A 28 2.12 -0.19 -12.85
N LEU A 29 1.66 1.05 -13.04
CA LEU A 29 0.36 1.48 -12.55
C LEU A 29 -0.77 0.63 -13.16
N PRO A 30 -1.85 0.36 -12.41
CA PRO A 30 -2.98 -0.43 -12.86
C PRO A 30 -3.93 0.40 -13.73
N VAL A 31 -3.42 0.88 -14.86
CA VAL A 31 -4.14 1.73 -15.82
C VAL A 31 -5.38 1.01 -16.33
N GLY A 32 -6.50 1.73 -16.39
CA GLY A 32 -7.78 1.20 -16.85
C GLY A 32 -8.93 1.64 -15.96
N LYS A 33 -10.10 1.09 -16.27
CA LYS A 33 -11.31 1.30 -15.48
C LYS A 33 -11.55 0.12 -14.55
N TRP A 34 -11.93 0.44 -13.32
CA TRP A 34 -12.15 -0.51 -12.24
C TRP A 34 -13.49 -0.25 -11.59
N SER A 35 -14.10 -1.32 -11.09
CA SER A 35 -15.25 -1.26 -10.19
C SER A 35 -14.85 -1.88 -8.86
N VAL A 36 -14.96 -1.11 -7.78
CA VAL A 36 -14.74 -1.58 -6.42
C VAL A 36 -16.09 -1.82 -5.76
N GLU A 37 -16.33 -3.04 -5.29
CA GLU A 37 -17.47 -3.34 -4.42
C GLU A 37 -16.97 -3.42 -2.98
N PHE A 38 -17.38 -2.45 -2.14
CA PHE A 38 -17.01 -2.39 -0.74
C PHE A 38 -17.98 -3.20 0.13
N ALA A 39 -17.48 -3.74 1.25
CA ALA A 39 -18.24 -4.53 2.20
C ALA A 39 -19.41 -3.78 2.87
N ASN A 40 -19.42 -2.44 2.78
CA ASN A 40 -20.53 -1.60 3.24
C ASN A 40 -21.61 -1.38 2.16
N GLY A 41 -21.50 -2.02 0.99
CA GLY A 41 -22.45 -1.94 -0.12
C GLY A 41 -22.21 -0.78 -1.09
N VAL A 42 -21.18 0.06 -0.87
CA VAL A 42 -20.82 1.11 -1.83
C VAL A 42 -20.13 0.48 -3.04
N VAL A 43 -20.55 0.89 -4.23
CA VAL A 43 -19.87 0.58 -5.49
C VAL A 43 -19.18 1.84 -5.98
N GLU A 44 -17.86 1.78 -6.07
CA GLU A 44 -17.01 2.84 -6.61
C GLU A 44 -16.57 2.49 -8.03
N LYS A 45 -16.60 3.48 -8.93
CA LYS A 45 -16.03 3.40 -10.27
C LYS A 45 -14.78 4.26 -10.33
N VAL A 46 -13.69 3.67 -10.81
CA VAL A 46 -12.38 4.32 -10.87
C VAL A 46 -11.82 4.25 -12.27
N GLU A 47 -11.27 5.35 -12.78
CA GLU A 47 -10.46 5.35 -14.00
C GLU A 47 -9.04 5.80 -13.66
N ILE A 48 -8.04 4.96 -13.93
CA ILE A 48 -6.63 5.23 -13.68
C ILE A 48 -5.92 5.45 -15.01
N LYS A 49 -5.27 6.61 -15.17
CA LYS A 49 -4.53 6.99 -16.39
C LYS A 49 -3.04 6.67 -16.25
N LYS A 50 -2.35 6.65 -17.40
CA LYS A 50 -0.91 6.33 -17.49
C LYS A 50 0.00 7.29 -16.72
N ASP A 51 -0.45 8.53 -16.50
CA ASP A 51 0.27 9.55 -15.74
C ASP A 51 0.01 9.47 -14.22
N GLY A 52 -0.74 8.46 -13.77
CA GLY A 52 -1.12 8.26 -12.38
C GLY A 52 -2.20 9.21 -11.88
N THR A 53 -2.83 10.03 -12.74
CA THR A 53 -4.13 10.62 -12.40
C THR A 53 -5.18 9.52 -12.33
N ALA A 54 -6.13 9.69 -11.43
CA ALA A 54 -7.31 8.86 -11.37
C ALA A 54 -8.54 9.66 -10.99
N SER A 55 -9.69 9.21 -11.47
CA SER A 55 -11.00 9.75 -11.11
C SER A 55 -11.81 8.67 -10.40
N VAL A 56 -12.60 9.09 -9.42
CA VAL A 56 -13.45 8.27 -8.57
C VAL A 56 -14.89 8.76 -8.71
N SER A 57 -15.82 7.82 -8.86
CA SER A 57 -17.25 8.08 -8.90
C SER A 57 -18.00 7.05 -8.07
N GLU A 58 -18.73 7.55 -7.07
CA GLU A 58 -19.63 6.81 -6.20
C GLU A 58 -21.03 7.44 -6.27
N PRO A 59 -22.11 6.75 -5.85
CA PRO A 59 -23.46 7.32 -5.87
C PRO A 59 -23.58 8.68 -5.18
N ALA A 60 -22.80 8.91 -4.12
CA ALA A 60 -22.87 10.12 -3.31
C ALA A 60 -21.78 11.16 -3.62
N ARG A 61 -20.74 10.81 -4.39
CA ARG A 61 -19.60 11.72 -4.63
C ARG A 61 -18.82 11.39 -5.89
N THR A 62 -18.07 12.38 -6.35
CA THR A 62 -16.97 12.20 -7.29
C THR A 62 -15.72 12.88 -6.71
N SER A 63 -14.55 12.34 -6.98
CA SER A 63 -13.28 12.96 -6.59
C SER A 63 -12.19 12.57 -7.58
N ASP A 64 -11.24 13.46 -7.84
CA ASP A 64 -10.01 13.11 -8.54
C ASP A 64 -8.91 12.75 -7.53
N GLY A 65 -7.82 12.17 -8.02
CA GLY A 65 -6.67 11.88 -7.19
C GLY A 65 -5.47 11.34 -7.95
N LYS A 66 -4.53 10.79 -7.18
CA LYS A 66 -3.26 10.28 -7.67
C LYS A 66 -3.01 8.86 -7.19
N VAL A 67 -2.52 8.02 -8.10
CA VAL A 67 -2.09 6.65 -7.83
C VAL A 67 -0.58 6.56 -7.93
N THR A 68 0.03 5.99 -6.90
CA THR A 68 1.47 5.70 -6.87
C THR A 68 1.70 4.24 -6.51
N SER A 69 2.75 3.65 -7.08
CA SER A 69 3.15 2.28 -6.74
C SER A 69 4.07 2.34 -5.52
N VAL A 70 3.75 1.55 -4.50
CA VAL A 70 4.48 1.49 -3.23
C VAL A 70 4.61 0.04 -2.80
N ARG A 71 5.81 -0.53 -2.94
CA ARG A 71 6.16 -1.86 -2.39
C ARG A 71 5.20 -2.97 -2.84
N GLY A 72 4.82 -2.97 -4.11
CA GLY A 72 3.91 -3.98 -4.68
C GLY A 72 2.42 -3.74 -4.43
N THR A 73 2.07 -2.62 -3.79
CA THR A 73 0.69 -2.13 -3.66
C THR A 73 0.55 -0.81 -4.40
N TYR A 74 -0.67 -0.37 -4.68
CA TYR A 74 -0.93 0.97 -5.20
C TYR A 74 -1.60 1.81 -4.14
N LEU A 75 -1.05 2.99 -3.88
CA LEU A 75 -1.61 3.97 -2.97
C LEU A 75 -2.36 5.02 -3.79
N PHE A 76 -3.67 5.08 -3.59
CA PHE A 76 -4.54 6.11 -4.13
C PHE A 76 -4.73 7.19 -3.07
N VAL A 77 -4.47 8.45 -3.42
CA VAL A 77 -4.83 9.60 -2.59
C VAL A 77 -5.83 10.47 -3.36
N CYS A 78 -7.06 10.57 -2.86
CA CYS A 78 -8.10 11.43 -3.40
C CYS A 78 -7.89 12.89 -2.94
N GLU A 79 -8.31 13.86 -3.76
CA GLU A 79 -8.24 15.28 -3.41
C GLU A 79 -9.12 15.64 -2.21
N ASP A 80 -10.16 14.85 -1.94
CA ASP A 80 -11.03 14.96 -0.76
C ASP A 80 -10.44 14.33 0.52
N SER A 81 -9.13 14.05 0.51
CA SER A 81 -8.35 13.46 1.62
C SER A 81 -8.63 11.99 1.95
N ARG A 82 -9.44 11.28 1.16
CA ARG A 82 -9.58 9.82 1.27
C ARG A 82 -8.35 9.11 0.72
N VAL A 83 -8.03 7.97 1.30
CA VAL A 83 -6.86 7.17 0.93
C VAL A 83 -7.29 5.74 0.70
N GLU A 84 -6.74 5.12 -0.34
CA GLU A 84 -6.94 3.70 -0.59
C GLU A 84 -5.63 2.97 -0.84
N ARG A 85 -5.54 1.74 -0.34
CA ARG A 85 -4.46 0.80 -0.65
C ARG A 85 -5.02 -0.34 -1.46
N TRP A 86 -4.48 -0.51 -2.67
CA TRP A 86 -4.87 -1.55 -3.62
C TRP A 86 -3.78 -2.62 -3.66
N THR A 87 -4.12 -3.83 -3.24
CA THR A 87 -3.21 -4.97 -3.21
C THR A 87 -3.60 -5.97 -4.31
N PRO A 88 -2.73 -6.23 -5.30
CA PRO A 88 -3.01 -7.23 -6.33
C PRO A 88 -3.21 -8.63 -5.75
N VAL A 89 -4.29 -9.30 -6.14
CA VAL A 89 -4.57 -10.71 -5.83
C VAL A 89 -5.08 -11.40 -7.10
N GLY A 90 -4.16 -12.08 -7.81
CA GLY A 90 -4.46 -12.69 -9.10
C GLY A 90 -4.84 -11.63 -10.14
N LYS A 91 -6.07 -11.69 -10.65
CA LYS A 91 -6.60 -10.72 -11.63
C LYS A 91 -7.41 -9.58 -11.00
N ARG A 92 -7.57 -9.59 -9.68
CA ARG A 92 -8.35 -8.62 -8.90
C ARG A 92 -7.44 -7.81 -7.99
N MET A 93 -7.99 -6.79 -7.35
CA MET A 93 -7.32 -6.14 -6.21
C MET A 93 -8.19 -6.19 -4.96
N VAL A 94 -7.55 -6.40 -3.83
CA VAL A 94 -8.15 -6.09 -2.52
C VAL A 94 -7.92 -4.60 -2.28
N VAL A 95 -9.00 -3.87 -2.04
CA VAL A 95 -8.97 -2.44 -1.74
C VAL A 95 -9.24 -2.24 -0.26
N GLU A 96 -8.39 -1.47 0.40
CA GLU A 96 -8.62 -0.97 1.75
C GLU A 96 -8.81 0.54 1.67
N HIS A 97 -9.96 1.03 2.11
CA HIS A 97 -10.36 2.43 2.05
C HIS A 97 -10.37 3.07 3.44
N TRP A 98 -9.76 4.25 3.56
CA TRP A 98 -9.82 5.12 4.73
C TRP A 98 -10.51 6.43 4.37
N ALA A 99 -11.49 6.82 5.18
CA ALA A 99 -12.32 8.01 4.93
C ALA A 99 -11.53 9.33 5.08
N SER A 100 -10.34 9.28 5.68
CA SER A 100 -9.42 10.40 5.83
C SER A 100 -7.97 9.93 5.97
N ALA A 101 -7.03 10.74 5.48
CA ALA A 101 -5.61 10.40 5.41
C ALA A 101 -4.95 10.18 6.79
N ASP A 102 -5.46 10.81 7.85
CA ASP A 102 -4.98 10.63 9.23
C ASP A 102 -5.27 9.23 9.80
N GLN A 103 -6.23 8.51 9.20
CA GLN A 103 -6.50 7.12 9.57
C GLN A 103 -5.54 6.14 8.88
N TYR A 104 -4.86 6.54 7.82
CA TYR A 104 -3.92 5.66 7.12
C TYR A 104 -2.57 5.57 7.85
N PRO A 105 -1.92 4.38 7.96
CA PRO A 105 -2.42 3.05 7.63
C PRO A 105 -3.03 2.28 8.81
N ASN A 106 -3.14 2.92 9.99
CA ASN A 106 -3.38 2.22 11.26
C ASN A 106 -4.86 2.17 11.70
N GLY A 107 -5.71 2.99 11.10
CA GLY A 107 -7.16 2.98 11.30
C GLY A 107 -7.80 1.76 10.63
N THR A 108 -9.05 1.45 11.01
CA THR A 108 -9.79 0.33 10.42
C THR A 108 -10.33 0.72 9.04
N PRO A 109 -9.89 0.08 7.94
CA PRO A 109 -10.39 0.40 6.62
C PRO A 109 -11.73 -0.29 6.33
N VAL A 110 -12.50 0.26 5.40
CA VAL A 110 -13.54 -0.49 4.70
C VAL A 110 -12.87 -1.28 3.58
N ARG A 111 -13.14 -2.59 3.51
CA ARG A 111 -12.54 -3.46 2.49
C ARG A 111 -13.46 -3.64 1.30
N GLY A 112 -12.89 -3.68 0.11
CA GLY A 112 -13.57 -3.97 -1.13
C GLY A 112 -12.75 -4.83 -2.08
N ILE A 113 -13.39 -5.26 -3.15
CA ILE A 113 -12.74 -5.99 -4.25
C ILE A 113 -12.87 -5.16 -5.52
N ALA A 114 -11.74 -4.90 -6.18
CA ALA A 114 -11.70 -4.24 -7.47
C ALA A 114 -11.59 -5.27 -8.60
N ASP A 115 -12.52 -5.17 -9.55
CA ASP A 115 -12.51 -5.89 -10.83
C ASP A 115 -12.37 -4.89 -11.98
N VAL A 116 -11.70 -5.29 -13.06
CA VAL A 116 -11.62 -4.49 -14.29
C VAL A 116 -13.01 -4.39 -14.91
N THR A 117 -13.36 -3.20 -15.41
CA THR A 117 -14.57 -2.98 -16.20
C THR A 117 -14.16 -2.42 -17.55
N ASP A 118 -14.46 -3.13 -18.64
CA ASP A 118 -14.10 -2.74 -20.01
C ASP A 118 -14.57 -1.33 -20.40
#